data_AF-C3YY13-F1
#
_entry.id   AF-C3YY13-F1
#
_cell.length_a   1.000
_cell.length_b   1.000
_cell.length_c   1.000
_cell.angle_alpha   90.00
_cell.angle_beta   90.00
_cell.angle_gamma   90.00
#
_symmetry.space_group_name_H-M   'P 1'
#
loop_
_entity.id
_entity.type
_entity.pdbx_description
1 polymer ?
#
loop_
_entity_poly.entity_id
_entity_poly.type
_entity_poly.pdbx_seq_one_letter_code
_entity_poly.pdbx_strand_id
1 'polypeptide(L)'
;LFSGTNWCGTGPAPPNSTLGKNNGTDSCCQQHKQCDDVVEGYQRTDYYQNMRPWRISHCDCDRQLYDCLAAVNTSVSYTVAFTYFHDFNPTCFERRRKEICTEHDDWFSCKKIEKVKV
;
A
#
# COMPACT_ATOMS: atom_id res chain seq x y z
N LEU A 1 -2.19 17.08 2.75
CA LEU A 1 -2.42 16.85 4.20
C LEU A 1 -3.83 17.31 4.52
N PHE A 2 -4.67 16.47 5.14
CA PHE A 2 -6.05 16.85 5.48
C PHE A 2 -6.08 17.65 6.79
N SER A 3 -6.90 18.70 6.86
CA SER A 3 -6.97 19.58 8.04
C SER A 3 -7.34 18.80 9.30
N GLY A 4 -6.58 19.02 10.38
CA GLY A 4 -6.78 18.32 11.66
C GLY A 4 -6.24 16.88 11.68
N THR A 5 -5.47 16.47 10.68
CA THR A 5 -4.73 15.20 10.61
C THR A 5 -3.24 15.48 10.40
N ASN A 6 -2.37 14.65 10.95
CA ASN A 6 -0.92 14.73 10.79
C ASN A 6 -0.38 13.62 9.89
N TRP A 7 -1.17 12.57 9.65
CA TRP A 7 -0.80 11.35 8.92
C TRP A 7 -1.58 11.21 7.61
N CYS A 8 -2.74 11.83 7.44
CA CYS A 8 -3.48 11.72 6.19
C CYS A 8 -2.93 12.68 5.11
N GLY A 9 -2.06 12.17 4.23
CA GLY A 9 -1.47 12.95 3.14
C GLY A 9 -0.33 12.23 2.42
N THR A 10 0.21 12.87 1.39
CA THR A 10 1.39 12.41 0.66
C THR A 10 2.67 12.65 1.46
N GLY A 11 3.66 11.76 1.30
CA GLY A 11 4.97 11.85 1.99
C GLY A 11 5.00 11.20 3.37
N PRO A 12 6.18 11.00 3.97
CA PRO A 12 6.31 10.44 5.31
C PRO A 12 5.76 11.41 6.38
N ALA A 13 5.35 10.88 7.53
CA ALA A 13 4.99 11.74 8.66
C ALA A 13 6.24 12.47 9.20
N PRO A 14 6.10 13.71 9.69
CA PRO A 14 7.19 14.40 10.36
C PRO A 14 7.76 13.60 11.54
N PRO A 15 9.04 13.81 11.92
CA PRO A 15 9.61 13.21 13.13
C PRO A 15 8.76 13.55 14.37
N ASN A 16 8.52 12.56 15.24
CA ASN A 16 7.71 12.70 16.47
C ASN A 16 6.26 13.17 16.24
N SER A 17 5.67 12.87 15.09
CA SER A 17 4.27 13.21 14.82
C SER A 17 3.32 12.54 15.82
N THR A 18 2.48 13.33 16.47
CA THR A 18 1.33 12.85 17.25
C THR A 18 0.10 12.72 16.36
N LEU A 19 -0.99 12.18 16.89
CA LEU A 19 -2.29 12.27 16.22
C LEU A 19 -2.83 13.71 16.29
N GLY A 20 -3.45 14.16 15.22
CA GLY A 20 -4.14 15.43 15.12
C GLY A 20 -5.50 15.43 15.83
N LYS A 21 -6.24 16.54 15.68
CA LYS A 21 -7.56 16.73 16.29
C LYS A 21 -8.55 15.63 15.86
N ASN A 22 -8.49 15.20 14.60
CA ASN A 22 -9.33 14.12 14.08
C ASN A 22 -8.66 12.77 14.33
N ASN A 23 -8.40 12.46 15.61
CA ASN A 23 -7.51 11.37 16.02
C ASN A 23 -7.88 10.00 15.44
N GLY A 24 -9.18 9.65 15.34
CA GLY A 24 -9.64 8.38 14.77
C GLY A 24 -9.34 8.27 13.28
N THR A 25 -9.61 9.32 12.50
CA THR A 25 -9.25 9.35 11.08
C THR A 25 -7.73 9.31 10.91
N ASP A 26 -7.03 10.06 11.74
CA ASP A 26 -5.58 10.20 11.67
C ASP A 26 -4.85 8.90 12.05
N SER A 27 -5.40 8.11 12.99
CA SER A 27 -4.85 6.80 13.36
C SER A 27 -4.99 5.78 12.23
N CYS A 28 -6.08 5.82 11.46
CA CYS A 28 -6.21 4.98 10.25
C CYS A 28 -5.09 5.28 9.24
N CYS A 29 -4.80 6.56 9.00
CA CYS A 29 -3.74 6.98 8.10
C CYS A 29 -2.34 6.66 8.65
N GLN A 30 -2.15 6.77 9.97
CA GLN A 30 -0.91 6.38 10.64
C GLN A 30 -0.63 4.90 10.44
N GLN A 31 -1.62 4.04 10.68
CA GLN A 31 -1.50 2.60 10.49
C GLN A 31 -1.19 2.26 9.03
N HIS A 32 -1.87 2.91 8.08
CA HIS A 32 -1.60 2.72 6.64
C HIS A 32 -0.17 3.12 6.25
N LYS A 33 0.37 4.21 6.81
CA LYS A 33 1.76 4.62 6.57
C LYS A 33 2.81 3.66 7.12
N GLN A 34 2.46 2.88 8.15
CA GLN A 34 3.30 1.86 8.75
C GLN A 34 3.20 0.51 8.03
N CYS A 35 2.49 0.44 6.91
CA CYS A 35 2.50 -0.75 6.06
C CYS A 35 3.93 -0.98 5.53
N ASP A 36 4.56 -2.09 5.95
CA ASP A 36 5.90 -2.49 5.51
C ASP A 36 5.90 -2.99 4.05
N ASP A 37 4.73 -3.40 3.56
CA ASP A 37 4.58 -4.08 2.29
C ASP A 37 4.19 -3.06 1.21
N VAL A 38 5.21 -2.30 0.78
CA VAL A 38 5.07 -1.17 -0.15
C VAL A 38 6.11 -1.24 -1.26
N VAL A 39 5.80 -0.62 -2.41
CA VAL A 39 6.78 -0.35 -3.47
C VAL A 39 6.78 1.15 -3.72
N GLU A 40 7.91 1.80 -3.44
CA GLU A 40 8.03 3.24 -3.62
C GLU A 40 7.90 3.65 -5.08
N GLY A 41 7.57 4.93 -5.31
CA GLY A 41 7.48 5.49 -6.65
C GLY A 41 8.80 5.32 -7.41
N TYR A 42 8.71 4.92 -8.67
CA TYR A 42 9.86 4.65 -9.56
C TYR A 42 10.85 3.59 -9.07
N GLN A 43 10.50 2.81 -8.04
CA GLN A 43 11.33 1.70 -7.58
C GLN A 43 10.93 0.36 -8.22
N ARG A 44 11.87 -0.57 -8.18
CA ARG A 44 11.74 -1.93 -8.73
C ARG A 44 12.08 -2.96 -7.67
N THR A 45 11.26 -4.00 -7.60
CA THR A 45 11.55 -5.28 -6.92
C THR A 45 12.03 -6.31 -7.94
N ASP A 46 12.38 -7.52 -7.50
CA ASP A 46 12.80 -8.60 -8.40
C ASP A 46 11.77 -8.90 -9.50
N TYR A 47 10.48 -8.69 -9.21
CA TYR A 47 9.37 -9.13 -10.05
C TYR A 47 8.41 -8.03 -10.50
N TYR A 48 8.52 -6.82 -9.97
CA TYR A 48 7.62 -5.71 -10.28
C TYR A 48 8.36 -4.37 -10.32
N GLN A 49 7.93 -3.47 -11.21
CA GLN A 49 8.43 -2.09 -11.27
C GLN A 49 7.28 -1.10 -11.14
N ASN A 50 7.32 -0.27 -10.09
CA ASN A 50 6.35 0.79 -9.90
C ASN A 50 6.72 1.98 -10.79
N MET A 51 6.07 2.08 -11.95
CA MET A 51 6.29 3.20 -12.89
C MET A 51 5.58 4.50 -12.47
N ARG A 52 4.87 4.50 -11.34
CA ARG A 52 4.10 5.66 -10.87
C ARG A 52 4.99 6.56 -9.98
N PRO A 53 4.73 7.88 -9.92
CA PRO A 53 5.46 8.80 -9.05
C PRO A 53 5.18 8.63 -7.56
N TRP A 54 4.24 7.77 -7.18
CA TRP A 54 3.79 7.59 -5.82
C TRP A 54 3.98 6.15 -5.35
N ARG A 55 4.11 6.01 -4.03
CA ARG A 55 4.16 4.71 -3.35
C ARG A 55 2.86 3.93 -3.58
N ILE A 56 2.99 2.64 -3.88
CA ILE A 56 1.87 1.69 -3.85
C ILE A 56 2.01 0.75 -2.65
N SER A 57 0.88 0.29 -2.14
CA SER A 57 0.76 -0.54 -0.93
C SER A 57 0.18 -1.92 -1.26
N HIS A 58 0.38 -2.89 -0.37
CA HIS A 58 -0.31 -4.17 -0.45
C HIS A 58 -1.82 -3.96 -0.33
N CYS A 59 -2.62 -4.72 -1.09
CA CYS A 59 -4.07 -4.58 -1.10
C CYS A 59 -4.73 -4.84 0.27
N ASP A 60 -4.09 -5.60 1.15
CA ASP A 60 -4.56 -5.75 2.55
C ASP A 60 -4.45 -4.45 3.34
N CYS A 61 -3.38 -3.66 3.15
CA CYS A 61 -3.21 -2.38 3.83
C CYS A 61 -4.28 -1.39 3.38
N ASP A 62 -4.59 -1.37 2.08
CA ASP A 62 -5.64 -0.49 1.52
C ASP A 62 -7.03 -0.91 1.99
N ARG A 63 -7.32 -2.22 2.08
CA ARG A 63 -8.58 -2.73 2.66
C ARG A 63 -8.72 -2.35 4.14
N GLN A 64 -7.66 -2.51 4.93
CA GLN A 64 -7.66 -2.09 6.33
C GLN A 64 -7.88 -0.58 6.49
N LEU A 65 -7.28 0.24 5.62
CA LEU A 65 -7.53 1.68 5.60
C LEU A 65 -8.99 1.99 5.30
N TYR A 66 -9.58 1.34 4.29
CA TYR A 66 -10.99 1.52 3.93
C TYR A 66 -11.91 1.18 5.10
N ASP A 67 -11.74 0.01 5.69
CA ASP A 67 -12.56 -0.48 6.80
C ASP A 67 -12.41 0.41 8.04
N CYS A 68 -11.19 0.85 8.35
CA CYS A 68 -10.91 1.77 9.46
C CYS A 68 -11.62 3.12 9.26
N LEU A 69 -11.49 3.74 8.08
CA LEU A 69 -12.12 5.03 7.79
C LEU A 69 -13.66 4.94 7.81
N ALA A 70 -14.21 3.82 7.34
CA ALA A 70 -15.63 3.53 7.40
C ALA A 70 -16.12 3.40 8.86
N ALA A 71 -15.34 2.70 9.70
CA ALA A 71 -15.67 2.53 11.12
C ALA A 71 -15.61 3.84 11.92
N VAL A 72 -14.70 4.76 11.59
CA VAL A 72 -14.62 6.10 12.22
C VAL A 72 -15.86 6.94 11.93
N ASN A 73 -16.44 6.82 10.73
CA ASN A 73 -17.73 7.41 10.35
C ASN A 73 -17.87 8.92 10.67
N THR A 74 -16.93 9.74 10.21
CA THR A 74 -16.98 11.21 10.33
C THR A 74 -16.92 11.87 8.95
N SER A 75 -17.26 13.15 8.85
CA SER A 75 -17.08 13.91 7.61
C SER A 75 -15.62 13.89 7.14
N VAL A 76 -14.66 13.96 8.05
CA VAL A 76 -13.23 13.93 7.74
C VAL A 76 -12.80 12.55 7.25
N SER A 77 -13.24 11.46 7.90
CA SER A 77 -12.90 10.10 7.44
C SER A 77 -13.51 9.81 6.06
N TYR A 78 -14.74 10.29 5.80
CA TYR A 78 -15.36 10.18 4.49
C TYR A 78 -14.58 10.95 3.42
N THR A 79 -14.19 12.21 3.69
CA THR A 79 -13.37 12.99 2.75
C THR A 79 -12.04 12.31 2.46
N VAL A 80 -11.35 11.78 3.48
CA VAL A 80 -10.09 11.04 3.29
C VAL A 80 -10.32 9.79 2.43
N ALA A 81 -11.35 9.00 2.73
CA ALA A 81 -11.68 7.80 1.97
C ALA A 81 -12.02 8.13 0.51
N PHE A 82 -12.86 9.13 0.28
CA PHE A 82 -13.22 9.58 -1.07
C PHE A 82 -11.98 10.03 -1.85
N THR A 83 -11.16 10.91 -1.29
CA THR A 83 -9.97 11.38 -2.00
C THR A 83 -8.95 10.26 -2.27
N TYR A 84 -8.77 9.32 -1.33
CA TYR A 84 -7.82 8.22 -1.54
C TYR A 84 -8.34 7.19 -2.55
N PHE A 85 -9.56 6.66 -2.36
CA PHE A 85 -10.07 5.54 -3.14
C PHE A 85 -10.80 5.97 -4.43
N HIS A 86 -11.34 7.19 -4.51
CA HIS A 86 -12.06 7.68 -5.68
C HIS A 86 -11.21 8.65 -6.52
N ASP A 87 -10.75 9.76 -5.93
CA ASP A 87 -10.05 10.80 -6.71
C ASP A 87 -8.66 10.32 -7.16
N PHE A 88 -7.90 9.72 -6.25
CA PHE A 88 -6.56 9.24 -6.53
C PHE A 88 -6.55 7.82 -7.10
N ASN A 89 -7.41 6.94 -6.57
CA ASN A 89 -7.60 5.56 -7.00
C ASN A 89 -6.28 4.80 -7.24
N PRO A 90 -5.43 4.66 -6.20
CA PRO A 90 -4.14 4.01 -6.35
C PRO A 90 -4.32 2.53 -6.68
N THR A 91 -3.42 2.01 -7.51
CA THR A 91 -3.32 0.56 -7.71
C THR A 91 -2.55 -0.04 -6.52
N CYS A 92 -3.17 -0.99 -5.81
CA CYS A 92 -2.49 -1.82 -4.82
C CYS A 92 -1.89 -3.07 -5.46
N PHE A 93 -1.02 -3.79 -4.74
CA PHE A 93 -0.44 -5.04 -5.22
C PHE A 93 -0.73 -6.22 -4.26
N GLU A 94 -0.61 -7.44 -4.79
CA GLU A 94 -0.68 -8.68 -4.01
C GLU A 94 0.53 -9.54 -4.37
N ARG A 95 1.14 -10.17 -3.36
CA ARG A 95 2.21 -11.16 -3.58
C ARG A 95 1.61 -12.53 -3.83
N ARG A 96 1.91 -13.13 -4.99
CA ARG A 96 1.40 -14.45 -5.36
C ARG A 96 2.52 -15.47 -5.42
N ARG A 97 2.24 -16.71 -5.02
CA ARG A 97 3.20 -17.80 -5.22
C ARG A 97 3.12 -18.23 -6.68
N LYS A 98 4.21 -18.10 -7.41
CA LYS A 98 4.35 -18.69 -8.74
C LYS A 98 5.39 -19.79 -8.73
N GLU A 99 5.10 -20.82 -9.51
CA GLU A 99 6.06 -21.85 -9.87
C GLU A 99 6.91 -21.29 -11.00
N ILE A 100 8.21 -21.14 -10.73
CA ILE A 100 9.20 -20.75 -11.73
C ILE A 100 10.14 -21.92 -11.96
N CYS A 101 10.58 -22.09 -13.21
CA CYS A 101 11.65 -23.03 -13.51
C CYS A 101 12.99 -22.40 -13.12
N THR A 102 13.75 -23.06 -12.25
CA THR A 102 15.07 -22.60 -11.82
C THR A 102 16.20 -23.36 -12.50
N GLU A 103 15.92 -24.56 -13.04
CA GLU A 103 16.90 -25.38 -13.77
C GLU A 103 16.22 -26.06 -14.96
N HIS A 104 16.84 -25.96 -16.12
CA HIS A 104 16.38 -26.56 -17.37
C HIS A 104 17.26 -27.77 -17.74
N ASP A 105 16.64 -28.88 -18.17
CA ASP A 105 17.36 -30.01 -18.78
C ASP A 105 17.68 -29.71 -20.26
N ASP A 106 16.76 -29.03 -20.96
CA ASP A 106 16.94 -28.50 -22.32
C ASP A 106 16.10 -27.21 -22.50
N TRP A 107 16.08 -26.62 -23.70
CA TRP A 107 15.35 -25.38 -23.97
C TRP A 107 13.83 -25.42 -23.67
N PHE A 108 13.21 -26.60 -23.77
CA PHE A 108 11.78 -26.82 -23.61
C PHE A 108 11.43 -27.51 -22.28
N SER A 109 12.38 -28.19 -21.64
CA SER A 109 12.14 -29.04 -20.48
C SER A 109 12.66 -28.43 -19.17
N CYS A 110 11.73 -28.18 -18.23
CA CYS A 110 12.07 -27.77 -16.88
C CYS A 110 12.43 -28.98 -16.00
N LYS A 111 13.64 -28.95 -15.46
CA LYS A 111 14.14 -29.98 -14.54
C LYS A 111 13.72 -29.69 -13.10
N LYS A 112 13.78 -28.42 -12.69
CA LYS A 112 13.51 -27.99 -11.31
C LYS A 112 12.56 -26.80 -11.26
N ILE A 113 11.44 -27.00 -10.59
CA ILE A 113 10.44 -25.97 -10.32
C ILE A 113 10.54 -25.53 -8.86
N GLU A 114 10.60 -24.23 -8.62
CA GLU A 114 10.54 -23.64 -7.29
C GLU A 114 9.33 -22.72 -7.15
N LYS A 115 8.70 -22.75 -5.97
CA LYS A 115 7.60 -21.86 -5.61
C LYS A 115 8.16 -20.59 -5.01
N VAL A 116 8.19 -19.53 -5.79
CA VAL A 116 8.68 -18.22 -5.34
C VAL A 116 7.52 -17.28 -5.10
N LYS A 117 7.63 -16.42 -4.08
CA LYS A 117 6.68 -15.32 -3.87
C LYS A 117 7.07 -14.18 -4.80
N VAL A 118 6.15 -13.86 -5.70
CA VAL A 118 6.29 -12.89 -6.79
C VAL A 118 5.35 -11.72 -6.54
#